data_AF-T0M6H9-F1
#
_entry.id   AF-T0M6H9-F1
#
_cell.length_a   1.000
_cell.length_b   1.000
_cell.length_c   1.000
_cell.angle_alpha   90.00
_cell.angle_beta   90.00
_cell.angle_gamma   90.00
#
_symmetry.space_group_name_H-M   'P 1'
#
loop_
_entity.id
_entity.type
_entity.pdbx_description
1 polymer ?
#
loop_
_entity_poly.entity_id
_entity_poly.type
_entity_poly.pdbx_seq_one_letter_code
_entity_poly.pdbx_strand_id
1 'polypeptide(L)' 'MELFTRKCQSKGVNYSGIDQFFPEHLSDNLKPYLEVGLTRLTSEELPDLKVMLDELRDNLIKILD' A
#
# COMPACT_ATOMS: atom_id res chain seq x y z
N MET A 1 -0.26 -5.97 -16.82
CA MET A 1 -1.49 -5.17 -16.61
C MET A 1 -2.82 -5.82 -16.98
N GLU A 2 -2.95 -6.53 -18.10
CA GLU A 2 -4.27 -7.00 -18.59
C GLU A 2 -5.08 -7.85 -17.57
N LEU A 3 -4.43 -8.82 -16.92
CA LEU A 3 -5.10 -9.69 -15.94
C LEU A 3 -5.60 -8.90 -14.71
N PHE A 4 -4.81 -7.92 -14.26
CA PHE A 4 -5.18 -7.06 -13.14
C PHE A 4 -6.43 -6.22 -13.50
N THR A 5 -6.42 -5.56 -14.66
CA THR A 5 -7.56 -4.77 -15.13
C THR A 5 -8.82 -5.62 -15.28
N ARG A 6 -8.71 -6.82 -15.87
CA ARG A 6 -9.83 -7.78 -15.97
C ARG A 6 -10.37 -8.18 -14.60
N LYS A 7 -9.50 -8.37 -13.60
CA LYS A 7 -9.89 -8.69 -12.22
C LYS A 7 -10.55 -7.51 -11.50
N CYS A 8 -10.10 -6.28 -11.77
CA CYS A 8 -10.78 -5.07 -11.27
C CYS A 8 -12.19 -4.97 -11.85
N GLN A 9 -12.32 -5.13 -13.17
CA GLN A 9 -13.62 -5.12 -13.86
C GLN A 9 -14.57 -6.20 -13.33
N SER A 10 -14.10 -7.43 -13.15
CA SER A 10 -14.95 -8.52 -12.63
C SER A 10 -15.44 -8.29 -11.20
N LYS A 11 -14.72 -7.46 -10.42
CA LYS A 11 -15.10 -7.04 -9.07
C LYS A 11 -15.87 -5.72 -9.02
N GLY A 12 -16.19 -5.11 -10.17
CA GLY A 12 -16.82 -3.79 -10.23
C GLY A 12 -15.94 -2.66 -9.70
N VAL A 13 -14.62 -2.85 -9.70
CA VAL A 13 -13.63 -1.85 -9.28
C VAL A 13 -13.14 -1.09 -10.51
N ASN A 14 -13.34 0.22 -10.52
CA ASN A 14 -12.72 1.11 -11.49
C ASN A 14 -11.33 1.49 -11.00
N TYR A 15 -10.31 0.96 -11.67
CA TYR A 15 -8.92 1.32 -11.40
C TYR A 15 -8.53 2.58 -12.18
N SER A 16 -8.13 3.64 -11.49
CA SER A 16 -7.79 4.94 -12.11
C SER A 16 -6.31 5.30 -12.07
N GLY A 17 -5.47 4.47 -11.44
CA GLY A 17 -4.02 4.70 -11.36
C GLY A 17 -3.45 4.45 -9.96
N ILE A 18 -2.13 4.59 -9.84
CA ILE A 18 -1.39 4.23 -8.63
C ILE A 18 -1.86 5.01 -7.40
N ASP A 19 -2.27 6.27 -7.58
CA ASP A 19 -2.71 7.15 -6.49
C ASP A 19 -3.94 6.60 -5.77
N GLN A 20 -4.76 5.77 -6.41
CA GLN A 20 -5.90 5.11 -5.79
C GLN A 20 -5.50 4.18 -4.63
N PHE A 21 -4.28 3.62 -4.66
CA PHE A 21 -3.75 2.80 -3.56
C PHE A 21 -3.26 3.63 -2.38
N PHE A 22 -3.02 4.94 -2.56
CA PHE A 22 -2.41 5.83 -1.56
C PHE A 22 -3.29 7.06 -1.30
N PRO A 23 -4.48 6.88 -0.66
CA PRO A 23 -5.34 8.02 -0.32
C PRO A 23 -4.67 8.95 0.70
N GLU A 24 -5.06 10.23 0.71
CA GLU A 24 -4.42 11.31 1.47
C GLU A 24 -4.21 10.99 2.97
N HIS A 25 -5.17 10.31 3.60
CA HIS A 25 -5.13 9.96 5.03
C HIS A 25 -4.62 8.53 5.31
N LEU A 26 -4.01 7.85 4.34
CA LEU A 26 -3.55 6.46 4.52
C LEU A 26 -2.57 6.33 5.68
N SER A 27 -1.57 7.22 5.76
CA SER A 27 -0.55 7.18 6.80
C SER A 27 -1.16 7.39 8.20
N ASP A 28 -2.03 8.39 8.34
CA ASP A 28 -2.72 8.69 9.59
C ASP A 28 -3.59 7.52 10.06
N ASN A 29 -4.24 6.83 9.11
CA ASN A 29 -5.06 5.67 9.41
C ASN A 29 -4.22 4.44 9.82
N LEU A 30 -3.02 4.28 9.26
CA LEU A 30 -2.15 3.12 9.53
C LEU A 30 -1.29 3.27 10.79
N LYS A 31 -0.89 4.51 11.12
CA LYS A 31 0.03 4.81 12.23
C LYS A 31 -0.40 4.17 13.58
N PRO A 32 -1.67 4.26 14.04
CA PRO A 32 -2.08 3.65 15.30
C PRO A 32 -1.91 2.13 15.35
N TYR A 33 -2.02 1.45 14.20
CA TYR A 33 -1.90 -0.01 14.13
C TYR A 33 -0.43 -0.48 14.15
N LEU A 34 0.49 0.35 13.66
CA LEU A 34 1.92 0.08 13.72
C LEU A 34 2.46 0.21 15.14
N GLU A 35 1.99 1.21 15.87
CA GLU A 35 2.36 1.43 17.28
C GLU A 35 1.89 0.28 18.19
N VAL A 36 0.73 -0.32 17.90
CA VAL A 36 0.07 -1.31 18.79
C VAL A 36 0.32 -2.78 18.37
N GLY A 37 0.48 -3.05 17.07
CA GLY A 37 0.30 -4.41 16.53
C GLY A 37 1.48 -5.03 15.78
N LEU A 38 2.22 -4.25 14.99
CA LEU A 38 3.22 -4.81 14.06
C LEU A 38 4.62 -4.91 14.67
N THR A 39 4.95 -4.03 15.61
CA THR A 39 6.21 -4.05 16.38
C THR A 39 6.29 -5.22 17.38
N ARG A 40 5.18 -5.95 17.62
CA ARG A 40 5.16 -7.11 18.52
C ARG A 40 5.76 -8.38 17.94
N LEU A 41 5.91 -8.47 16.62
CA LEU A 41 6.29 -9.70 15.93
C LEU A 41 7.80 -9.81 15.65
N THR A 42 8.55 -8.74 15.90
CA THR A 42 10.02 -8.74 15.75
C THR A 42 10.64 -7.80 16.77
N SER A 43 11.83 -8.15 17.25
CA SER A 43 12.66 -7.29 18.10
C SER A 43 13.46 -6.26 17.29
N GLU A 44 13.41 -6.36 15.95
CA GLU A 44 14.11 -5.43 15.06
C GLU A 44 13.36 -4.10 14.95
N GLU A 45 14.13 -3.03 14.86
CA GLU A 45 13.59 -1.70 14.61
C GLU A 45 12.96 -1.67 13.22
N LEU A 46 11.66 -1.40 13.17
CA LEU A 46 10.94 -1.30 11.91
C LEU A 46 11.26 0.03 11.23
N PRO A 47 11.34 0.05 9.88
CA PRO A 47 11.41 1.29 9.13
C PRO A 47 10.25 2.24 9.48
N ASP A 48 10.45 3.54 9.27
CA ASP A 48 9.37 4.52 9.37
C ASP A 48 8.25 4.21 8.36
N LEU A 49 6.99 4.44 8.77
CA LEU A 49 5.81 4.19 7.93
C LEU A 49 5.92 4.88 6.57
N LYS A 50 6.46 6.09 6.52
CA LYS A 50 6.65 6.82 5.27
C LYS A 50 7.57 6.06 4.32
N VAL A 51 8.70 5.56 4.84
CA VAL A 51 9.66 4.79 4.06
C VAL A 51 9.02 3.53 3.49
N MET A 52 8.25 2.80 4.31
CA MET A 52 7.52 1.62 3.85
C MET A 52 6.52 1.93 2.74
N LEU A 53 5.77 3.03 2.85
CA LEU A 53 4.79 3.44 1.85
C LEU A 53 5.47 3.89 0.55
N ASP A 54 6.59 4.61 0.64
CA ASP A 54 7.38 5.04 -0.51
C ASP A 54 7.94 3.82 -1.27
N GLU A 55 8.54 2.86 -0.56
CA GLU A 55 9.03 1.61 -1.16
C GLU A 55 7.90 0.78 -1.79
N LEU A 56 6.74 0.69 -1.13
CA LEU A 56 5.58 0.00 -1.67
C LEU A 56 5.08 0.65 -2.97
N ARG A 57 5.02 1.98 -3.00
CA ARG A 57 4.62 2.75 -4.19
C ARG A 57 5.55 2.48 -5.35
N ASP A 58 6.86 2.58 -5.14
CA ASP A 58 7.87 2.36 -6.17
C ASP A 58 7.78 0.94 -6.74
N ASN A 59 7.58 -0.06 -5.89
CA ASN A 59 7.44 -1.44 -6.32
C ASN A 59 6.15 -1.67 -7.10
N LEU A 60 5.03 -1.06 -6.68
CA LEU A 60 3.77 -1.14 -7.42
C LEU A 60 3.86 -0.46 -8.78
N ILE A 61 4.54 0.69 -8.89
CA ILE A 61 4.78 1.34 -10.19
C ILE A 61 5.52 0.39 -11.12
N LYS A 62 6.62 -0.23 -10.68
CA LYS A 62 7.39 -1.20 -11.50
C LYS A 62 6.59 -2.42 -11.95
N ILE A 63 5.57 -2.83 -11.18
CA ILE A 63 4.73 -4.00 -11.49
C ILE A 63 3.57 -3.63 -12.42
N LEU A 64 3.11 -2.38 -12.33
CA LEU A 64 1.93 -1.89 -13.05
C LEU A 64 2.28 -1.09 -14.32
N ASP A 65 3.53 -0.67 -14.48
CA ASP A 65 4.12 -0.27 -15.77
C ASP A 65 4.23 -1.47 -16.73
#